data_AF-A0A7S2YW31-F1
#
_entry.id   AF-A0A7S2YW31-F1
#
_cell.length_a   1.000
_cell.length_b   1.000
_cell.length_c   1.000
_cell.angle_alpha   90.00
_cell.angle_beta   90.00
_cell.angle_gamma   90.00
#
_symmetry.space_group_name_H-M   'P 1'
#
loop_
_entity.id
_entity.type
_entity.pdbx_description
1 polymer ?
#
loop_
_entity_poly.entity_id
_entity_poly.type
_entity_poly.pdbx_seq_one_letter_code
_entity_poly.pdbx_strand_id
1 'polypeptide(L)'
;WKLNIASGTTPLGMRRSGRSPSSSSLFSMVMNSLGRSRGVMCLVIVVFMVVFRYWLYGSSHSFGVSAARGAFVNERKFVVLDAGSSGTRIHVFTFKKATSPTSAAFHRKSTRGAGNGHTDDGAEALVANVELQLPAPSKKQKPGLSSFVGRPADAAATLRPLLQFAEVHVAPAERATTPVALFATAGL
;
A
#
# COMPACT_ATOMS: atom_id res chain seq x y z
N TRP A 1 -89.02 -3.43 46.01
CA TRP A 1 -89.32 -2.41 47.04
C TRP A 1 -88.75 -1.09 46.56
N LYS A 2 -89.56 -0.02 46.64
CA LYS A 2 -89.43 1.27 45.94
C LYS A 2 -88.31 2.19 46.48
N LEU A 3 -87.73 2.97 45.54
CA LEU A 3 -87.29 4.39 45.53
C LEU A 3 -86.59 5.03 46.75
N ASN A 4 -85.50 5.78 46.51
CA ASN A 4 -85.44 7.27 46.42
C ASN A 4 -83.95 7.73 46.37
N ILE A 5 -83.49 8.50 45.37
CA ILE A 5 -83.58 9.97 45.11
C ILE A 5 -82.54 10.83 45.88
N ALA A 6 -81.99 11.79 45.11
CA ALA A 6 -81.34 13.06 45.48
C ALA A 6 -79.87 13.02 45.92
N SER A 7 -79.02 14.03 45.67
CA SER A 7 -78.84 15.07 44.65
C SER A 7 -77.70 15.94 45.20
N GLY A 8 -76.73 16.28 44.35
CA GLY A 8 -75.90 17.50 44.41
C GLY A 8 -75.11 17.82 45.68
N THR A 9 -73.77 17.80 45.57
CA THR A 9 -72.90 18.82 46.19
C THR A 9 -71.56 18.91 45.43
N THR A 10 -71.17 20.13 45.09
CA THR A 10 -69.77 20.60 44.96
C THR A 10 -69.67 21.82 45.90
N PRO A 11 -68.50 22.43 46.23
CA PRO A 11 -67.17 22.24 45.66
C PRO A 11 -65.97 22.32 46.65
N LEU A 12 -64.76 22.20 46.08
CA LEU A 12 -63.48 22.83 46.46
C LEU A 12 -62.80 22.44 47.79
N GLY A 13 -61.85 21.48 47.68
CA GLY A 13 -60.80 21.19 48.65
C GLY A 13 -59.42 21.17 47.98
N MET A 14 -58.43 21.67 48.72
CA MET A 14 -57.16 22.24 48.30
C MET A 14 -56.00 21.20 48.22
N ARG A 15 -55.11 21.36 47.23
CA ARG A 15 -53.67 20.96 47.12
C ARG A 15 -53.17 19.67 47.81
N ARG A 16 -52.50 18.80 47.01
CA ARG A 16 -51.07 18.51 47.16
C ARG A 16 -50.45 17.81 45.94
N SER A 17 -49.23 18.23 45.67
CA SER A 17 -48.28 17.83 44.63
C SER A 17 -47.84 16.37 44.70
N GLY A 18 -47.63 15.75 43.53
CA GLY A 18 -46.89 14.49 43.41
C GLY A 18 -47.08 13.77 42.08
N ARG A 19 -46.60 14.35 40.97
CA ARG A 19 -46.32 13.58 39.75
C ARG A 19 -44.81 13.46 39.60
N SER A 20 -44.29 12.25 39.84
CA SER A 20 -42.98 11.84 39.35
C SER A 20 -43.02 11.76 37.81
N PRO A 21 -41.98 12.22 37.10
CA PRO A 21 -41.89 12.01 35.66
C PRO A 21 -41.46 10.56 35.43
N SER A 22 -42.30 9.76 34.79
CA SER A 22 -41.86 8.47 34.24
C SER A 22 -40.88 8.78 33.11
N SER A 23 -39.60 8.53 33.35
CA SER A 23 -38.52 8.65 32.39
C SER A 23 -38.70 7.63 31.26
N SER A 24 -39.49 7.96 30.25
CA SER A 24 -39.34 7.35 28.94
C SER A 24 -38.03 7.89 28.37
N SER A 25 -36.99 7.07 28.41
CA SER A 25 -35.68 7.40 27.88
C SER A 25 -35.83 7.90 26.44
N LEU A 26 -35.11 8.96 26.08
CA LEU A 26 -35.00 9.46 24.69
C LEU A 26 -34.68 8.32 23.69
N PHE A 27 -34.09 7.24 24.20
CA PHE A 27 -33.86 5.98 23.53
C PHE A 27 -35.13 5.35 22.94
N SER A 28 -36.27 5.35 23.64
CA SER A 28 -37.51 4.75 23.13
C SER A 28 -38.17 5.59 22.04
N MET A 29 -37.98 6.92 22.07
CA MET A 29 -38.49 7.83 21.04
C MET A 29 -37.68 7.75 19.75
N VAL A 30 -36.36 7.62 19.87
CA VAL A 30 -35.45 7.38 18.72
C VAL A 30 -35.75 6.02 18.09
N MET A 31 -35.90 4.97 18.91
CA MET A 31 -36.13 3.61 18.42
C MET A 31 -37.49 3.42 17.70
N ASN A 32 -38.52 4.20 18.04
CA ASN A 32 -39.81 4.13 17.35
C ASN A 32 -39.86 4.88 16.01
N SER A 33 -38.90 5.78 15.75
CA SER A 33 -38.79 6.51 14.48
C SER A 33 -38.14 5.67 13.37
N LEU A 34 -37.36 4.65 13.74
CA LEU A 34 -36.70 3.76 12.79
C LEU A 34 -37.67 2.81 12.05
N GLY A 35 -38.94 2.71 12.46
CA GLY A 35 -39.86 1.70 11.91
C GLY A 35 -40.76 2.11 10.74
N ARG A 36 -40.76 3.37 10.25
CA ARG A 36 -41.93 3.85 9.46
C ARG A 36 -41.67 4.61 8.15
N SER A 37 -40.42 4.80 7.74
CA SER A 37 -40.14 5.46 6.46
C SER A 37 -39.19 4.61 5.62
N ARG A 38 -39.67 4.21 4.43
CA ARG A 38 -38.89 3.48 3.43
C ARG A 38 -37.57 4.20 3.12
N GLY A 39 -37.55 5.54 3.24
CA GLY A 39 -36.35 6.38 3.07
C GLY A 39 -35.30 6.22 4.18
N VAL A 40 -35.69 6.11 5.45
CA VAL A 40 -34.72 5.89 6.55
C VAL A 40 -34.11 4.48 6.45
N MET A 41 -34.91 3.49 6.06
CA MET A 41 -34.40 2.14 5.76
C MET A 41 -33.41 2.16 4.59
N CYS A 42 -33.70 2.88 3.50
CA CYS A 42 -32.75 3.04 2.39
C CYS A 42 -31.44 3.71 2.82
N LEU A 43 -31.50 4.76 3.66
CA LEU A 43 -30.29 5.45 4.15
C LEU A 43 -29.43 4.50 4.99
N VAL A 44 -30.05 3.73 5.89
CA VAL A 44 -29.35 2.74 6.72
C VAL A 44 -28.70 1.66 5.85
N ILE A 45 -29.40 1.18 4.80
CA ILE A 45 -28.85 0.18 3.87
C ILE A 45 -27.71 0.75 3.03
N VAL A 46 -27.79 2.00 2.57
CA VAL A 46 -26.71 2.64 1.80
C VAL A 46 -25.48 2.88 2.67
N VAL A 47 -25.66 3.39 3.89
CA VAL A 47 -24.56 3.55 4.86
C VAL A 47 -23.96 2.18 5.20
N PHE A 48 -24.80 1.16 5.41
CA PHE A 48 -24.34 -0.22 5.61
C PHE A 48 -23.60 -0.73 4.38
N MET A 49 -24.05 -0.51 3.15
CA MET A 49 -23.36 -0.92 1.92
C MET A 49 -22.00 -0.21 1.75
N VAL A 50 -21.90 1.06 2.15
CA VAL A 50 -20.64 1.81 2.13
C VAL A 50 -19.67 1.30 3.20
N VAL A 51 -20.14 1.09 4.43
CA VAL A 51 -19.34 0.54 5.54
C VAL A 51 -18.97 -0.91 5.28
N PHE A 52 -19.89 -1.72 4.76
CA PHE A 52 -19.69 -3.12 4.39
C PHE A 52 -18.78 -3.25 3.18
N ARG A 53 -18.87 -2.37 2.18
CA ARG A 53 -17.83 -2.24 1.14
C ARG A 53 -16.50 -1.88 1.80
N TYR A 54 -16.46 -0.89 2.70
CA TYR A 54 -15.24 -0.54 3.42
C TYR A 54 -14.69 -1.69 4.27
N TRP A 55 -15.53 -2.59 4.77
CA TRP A 55 -15.16 -3.75 5.58
C TRP A 55 -14.73 -4.95 4.71
N LEU A 56 -15.39 -5.19 3.58
CA LEU A 56 -15.00 -6.18 2.56
C LEU A 56 -13.71 -5.77 1.83
N TYR A 57 -13.56 -4.49 1.47
CA TYR A 57 -12.30 -3.93 0.97
C TYR A 57 -11.26 -3.78 2.09
N GLY A 58 -11.71 -3.59 3.34
CA GLY A 58 -10.89 -3.44 4.54
C GLY A 58 -10.28 -4.75 5.05
N SER A 59 -10.75 -5.91 4.58
CA SER A 59 -10.16 -7.22 4.89
C SER A 59 -9.03 -7.62 3.92
N SER A 60 -8.56 -6.69 3.10
CA SER A 60 -7.30 -6.82 2.34
C SER A 60 -6.38 -5.62 2.47
N HIS A 61 -6.66 -4.69 3.38
CA HIS A 61 -5.70 -3.66 3.74
C HIS A 61 -4.88 -4.20 4.90
N SER A 62 -3.78 -4.86 4.58
CA SER A 62 -2.66 -4.98 5.49
C SER A 62 -2.24 -3.56 5.88
N PHE A 63 -2.88 -3.00 6.90
CA PHE A 63 -2.40 -1.82 7.61
C PHE A 63 -1.17 -2.27 8.38
N GLY A 64 -0.08 -2.41 7.64
CA GLY A 64 1.23 -2.54 8.22
C GLY A 64 1.46 -1.26 9.01
N VAL A 65 1.35 -1.36 10.33
CA VAL A 65 2.14 -0.53 11.22
C VAL A 65 3.59 -0.97 11.01
N SER A 66 4.15 -0.60 9.86
CA SER A 66 5.59 -0.63 9.69
C SER A 66 6.04 0.63 10.39
N ALA A 67 6.64 0.44 11.56
CA ALA A 67 7.42 1.45 12.23
C ALA A 67 8.55 1.86 11.29
N ALA A 68 8.26 2.72 10.31
CA ALA A 68 9.23 3.34 9.46
C ALA A 68 9.95 4.39 10.31
N ARG A 69 10.86 3.92 11.16
CA ARG A 69 12.05 4.67 11.53
C ARG A 69 12.84 4.91 10.25
N GLY A 70 12.41 5.87 9.44
CA GLY A 70 13.15 6.49 8.34
C GLY A 70 14.02 5.59 7.46
N ALA A 71 13.67 4.33 7.24
CA ALA A 71 14.47 3.42 6.42
C ALA A 71 14.32 3.85 4.96
N PHE A 72 15.38 4.45 4.43
CA PHE A 72 15.44 4.84 3.02
C PHE A 72 15.74 3.59 2.20
N VAL A 73 14.85 3.26 1.27
CA VAL A 73 15.08 2.16 0.31
C VAL A 73 15.68 2.76 -0.95
N ASN A 74 16.92 2.38 -1.23
CA ASN A 74 17.56 2.69 -2.51
C ASN A 74 17.16 1.63 -3.52
N GLU A 75 16.48 2.02 -4.59
CA GLU A 75 16.21 1.15 -5.73
C GLU A 75 17.29 1.36 -6.80
N ARG A 76 17.85 0.28 -7.33
CA ARG A 76 18.81 0.30 -8.44
C ARG A 76 18.40 -0.71 -9.50
N LYS A 77 18.55 -0.33 -10.76
CA LYS A 77 18.23 -1.20 -11.90
C LYS A 77 19.49 -1.66 -12.62
N PHE A 78 19.41 -2.83 -13.24
CA PHE A 78 20.48 -3.39 -14.07
C PHE A 78 19.86 -4.10 -15.27
N VAL A 79 20.33 -3.77 -16.46
CA VAL A 79 19.78 -4.31 -17.71
C VAL A 79 20.75 -5.33 -18.28
N VAL A 80 20.26 -6.52 -18.60
CA VAL A 80 21.06 -7.60 -19.18
C VAL A 80 20.50 -8.01 -20.53
N LEU A 81 21.35 -8.02 -21.54
CA LEU A 81 21.09 -8.65 -22.83
C LEU A 81 21.77 -10.02 -22.88
N ASP A 82 20.97 -11.08 -22.95
CA ASP A 82 21.41 -12.45 -23.19
C ASP A 82 21.37 -12.72 -24.70
N ALA A 83 22.54 -12.65 -25.35
CA ALA A 83 22.70 -12.86 -26.77
C ALA A 83 22.98 -14.33 -27.06
N GLY A 84 21.90 -15.08 -27.32
CA GLY A 84 21.96 -16.47 -27.77
C GLY A 84 21.80 -16.61 -29.28
N SER A 85 22.20 -17.78 -29.79
CA SER A 85 22.12 -18.12 -31.22
C SER A 85 20.67 -18.19 -31.75
N SER A 86 19.76 -18.74 -30.94
CA SER A 86 18.34 -18.89 -31.29
C SER A 86 17.50 -17.63 -31.03
N GLY A 87 18.09 -16.59 -30.46
CA GLY A 87 17.41 -15.34 -30.12
C GLY A 87 18.07 -14.60 -28.97
N THR A 88 17.86 -13.30 -28.95
CA THR A 88 18.40 -12.39 -27.93
C THR A 88 17.30 -12.01 -26.96
N ARG A 89 17.58 -12.06 -25.65
CA ARG A 89 16.66 -11.64 -24.60
C ARG A 89 17.19 -10.40 -23.89
N ILE A 90 16.30 -9.57 -23.38
CA ILE A 90 16.64 -8.49 -22.45
C ILE A 90 15.91 -8.73 -21.12
N HIS A 91 16.60 -8.47 -20.03
CA HIS A 91 16.09 -8.56 -18.66
C HIS A 91 16.36 -7.24 -17.93
N VAL A 92 15.38 -6.76 -17.18
CA VAL A 92 15.53 -5.57 -16.32
C VAL A 92 15.42 -6.02 -14.87
N PHE A 93 16.55 -6.07 -14.18
CA PHE A 93 16.60 -6.44 -12.76
C PHE A 93 16.47 -5.21 -11.87
N THR A 94 15.78 -5.36 -10.75
CA THR A 94 15.63 -4.33 -9.73
C THR A 94 16.18 -4.84 -8.40
N PHE A 95 17.10 -4.08 -7.81
CA PHE A 95 17.68 -4.30 -6.50
C PHE A 95 17.16 -3.24 -5.53
N LYS A 96 16.59 -3.68 -4.42
CA LYS A 96 16.18 -2.81 -3.32
C LYS A 96 17.17 -2.97 -2.18
N LYS A 97 17.80 -1.87 -1.79
CA LYS A 97 18.71 -1.82 -0.64
C LYS A 97 18.09 -0.97 0.46
N ALA A 98 17.69 -1.62 1.56
CA ALA A 98 17.24 -0.91 2.74
C ALA A 98 18.45 -0.33 3.49
N THR A 99 18.49 0.99 3.63
CA THR A 99 19.46 1.69 4.48
C THR A 99 18.72 2.28 5.67
N SER A 100 19.04 1.80 6.87
CA SER A 100 18.51 2.39 8.09
C SER A 100 19.20 3.75 8.33
N PRO A 101 18.50 4.74 8.91
CA PRO A 101 19.05 6.07 9.15
C PRO A 101 20.28 6.03 10.07
N THR A 102 20.41 5.02 10.92
CA THR A 102 21.59 4.77 11.78
C THR A 102 22.85 4.50 10.96
N SER A 103 22.75 3.75 9.85
CA SER A 103 23.90 3.41 8.98
C SER A 103 24.41 4.60 8.17
N ALA A 104 23.51 5.45 7.66
CA ALA A 104 23.88 6.68 6.93
C ALA A 104 24.46 7.76 7.86
N ALA A 105 23.96 7.85 9.10
CA ALA A 105 24.48 8.75 10.13
C ALA A 105 25.85 8.29 10.67
N PHE A 106 26.07 6.97 10.80
CA PHE A 106 27.37 6.40 11.21
C PHE A 106 28.47 6.75 10.19
N HIS A 107 28.18 6.64 8.90
CA HIS A 107 29.14 7.00 7.84
C HIS A 107 29.46 8.52 7.82
N ARG A 108 28.50 9.36 8.18
CA ARG A 108 28.70 10.82 8.31
C ARG A 108 29.49 11.21 9.58
N LYS A 109 29.39 10.43 10.66
CA LYS A 109 30.08 10.72 11.93
C LYS A 109 31.56 10.29 11.92
N SER A 110 31.91 9.27 11.13
CA SER A 110 33.31 8.82 10.97
C SER A 110 34.23 9.82 10.24
N THR A 111 33.69 10.79 9.51
CA THR A 111 34.48 11.78 8.74
C THR A 111 34.60 13.14 9.43
N ARG A 112 33.98 13.33 10.59
CA ARG A 112 34.08 14.55 11.40
C ARG A 112 34.50 14.21 12.84
N GLY A 113 35.80 14.28 13.10
CA GLY A 113 36.34 14.60 14.42
C GLY A 113 36.49 13.43 15.40
N ALA A 114 37.74 13.22 15.81
CA ALA A 114 38.18 12.36 16.89
C ALA A 114 37.51 12.68 18.24
N GLY A 115 37.28 11.65 19.05
CA GLY A 115 36.90 11.77 20.46
C GLY A 115 36.53 10.42 21.07
N ASN A 116 37.33 9.94 22.02
CA ASN A 116 37.22 8.65 22.71
C ASN A 116 35.81 8.36 23.26
N GLY A 117 35.31 7.15 22.97
CA GLY A 117 34.10 6.60 23.57
C GLY A 117 34.01 5.10 23.28
N HIS A 118 34.31 4.31 24.30
CA HIS A 118 34.07 2.87 24.33
C HIS A 118 32.56 2.60 24.33
N THR A 119 32.09 1.87 23.31
CA THR A 119 30.77 1.22 23.29
C THR A 119 30.92 -0.06 22.45
N ASP A 120 31.08 -1.19 23.14
CA ASP A 120 31.24 -2.51 22.52
C ASP A 120 29.88 -3.21 22.28
N ASP A 121 28.77 -2.47 22.24
CA ASP A 121 27.40 -3.00 22.18
C ASP A 121 26.55 -2.40 21.04
N GLY A 122 26.99 -2.52 19.78
CA GLY A 122 26.18 -2.00 18.67
C GLY A 122 26.62 -2.35 17.25
N ALA A 123 27.63 -3.19 17.09
CA ALA A 123 28.05 -3.70 15.78
C ALA A 123 27.17 -4.87 15.32
N GLU A 124 25.86 -4.81 15.55
CA GLU A 124 24.90 -5.46 14.64
C GLU A 124 24.95 -4.61 13.37
N ALA A 125 26.02 -4.85 12.61
CA ALA A 125 26.23 -4.30 11.29
C ALA A 125 25.00 -4.72 10.50
N LEU A 126 24.06 -3.78 10.38
CA LEU A 126 22.90 -3.87 9.52
C LEU A 126 23.37 -4.44 8.19
N VAL A 127 23.17 -5.73 8.02
CA VAL A 127 23.34 -6.39 6.74
C VAL A 127 22.34 -5.64 5.87
N ALA A 128 22.86 -4.81 4.97
CA ALA A 128 22.00 -4.09 4.06
C ALA A 128 21.33 -5.17 3.22
N ASN A 129 20.08 -5.50 3.56
CA ASN A 129 19.33 -6.51 2.86
C ASN A 129 19.15 -5.99 1.44
N VAL A 130 19.90 -6.59 0.52
CA VAL A 130 19.76 -6.38 -0.91
C VAL A 130 18.77 -7.42 -1.38
N GLU A 131 17.56 -6.98 -1.67
CA GLU A 131 16.51 -7.85 -2.18
C GLU A 131 16.42 -7.68 -3.70
N LEU A 132 16.60 -8.79 -4.42
CA LEU A 132 16.37 -8.86 -5.86
C LEU A 132 14.89 -9.13 -6.10
N GLN A 133 14.22 -8.24 -6.85
CA GLN A 133 12.81 -8.43 -7.16
C GLN A 133 12.65 -9.30 -8.42
N LEU A 134 11.92 -10.42 -8.28
CA LEU A 134 11.59 -11.37 -9.35
C LEU A 134 10.07 -11.58 -9.45
N PRO A 135 9.51 -11.82 -10.65
CA PRO A 135 10.20 -12.02 -11.93
C PRO A 135 10.60 -10.69 -12.59
N ALA A 136 11.84 -10.62 -13.07
CA ALA A 136 12.35 -9.47 -13.82
C ALA A 136 11.59 -9.34 -15.15
N PRO A 137 11.12 -8.13 -15.54
CA PRO A 137 10.59 -7.89 -16.87
C PRO A 137 11.57 -8.36 -17.95
N SER A 138 11.07 -9.12 -18.93
CA SER A 138 11.91 -9.63 -20.01
C SER A 138 11.21 -9.63 -21.37
N LYS A 139 12.00 -9.52 -22.43
CA LYS A 139 11.54 -9.58 -23.82
C LYS A 139 12.55 -10.33 -24.68
N LYS A 140 12.08 -11.12 -25.64
CA LYS A 140 12.91 -11.90 -26.58
C LYS A 140 12.72 -11.41 -28.01
N GLN A 141 13.79 -11.40 -28.78
CA GLN A 141 13.81 -11.21 -30.23
C GLN A 141 14.46 -12.38 -30.96
N LYS A 142 14.03 -12.61 -32.20
CA LYS A 142 14.59 -13.59 -33.13
C LYS A 142 14.85 -12.92 -34.50
N PRO A 143 15.82 -13.40 -35.29
CA PRO A 143 16.79 -14.44 -34.94
C PRO A 143 17.84 -13.94 -33.92
N GLY A 144 18.70 -14.82 -33.40
CA GLY A 144 19.77 -14.43 -32.47
C GLY A 144 20.86 -13.62 -33.15
N LEU A 145 21.72 -12.96 -32.35
CA LEU A 145 22.78 -12.10 -32.89
C LEU A 145 23.74 -12.85 -33.83
N SER A 146 23.96 -14.15 -33.61
CA SER A 146 24.80 -14.98 -34.47
C SER A 146 24.27 -15.18 -35.88
N SER A 147 22.99 -14.89 -36.14
CA SER A 147 22.43 -14.97 -37.50
C SER A 147 22.85 -13.80 -38.39
N PHE A 148 23.56 -12.81 -37.82
CA PHE A 148 23.99 -11.59 -38.49
C PHE A 148 25.52 -11.54 -38.70
N VAL A 149 26.20 -12.69 -38.83
CA VAL A 149 27.63 -12.74 -39.17
C VAL A 149 27.91 -11.87 -40.40
N GLY A 150 28.93 -11.02 -40.32
CA GLY A 150 29.30 -10.08 -41.38
C GLY A 150 28.36 -8.88 -41.56
N ARG A 151 27.27 -8.78 -40.78
CA ARG A 151 26.25 -7.72 -40.87
C ARG A 151 25.94 -7.08 -39.50
N PRO A 152 26.92 -6.45 -38.83
CA PRO A 152 26.74 -5.91 -37.48
C PRO A 152 25.71 -4.77 -37.40
N ALA A 153 25.52 -4.00 -38.49
CA ALA A 153 24.51 -2.95 -38.54
C ALA A 153 23.08 -3.51 -38.45
N ASP A 154 22.81 -4.60 -39.16
CA ASP A 154 21.52 -5.30 -39.10
C ASP A 154 21.30 -5.91 -37.70
N ALA A 155 22.35 -6.48 -37.12
CA ALA A 155 22.33 -7.00 -35.76
C ALA A 155 21.93 -5.91 -34.75
N ALA A 156 22.54 -4.73 -34.84
CA ALA A 156 22.23 -3.59 -33.97
C ALA A 156 20.79 -3.08 -34.16
N ALA A 157 20.27 -3.09 -35.38
CA ALA A 157 18.88 -2.71 -35.64
C ALA A 157 17.88 -3.63 -34.91
N THR A 158 18.18 -4.93 -34.79
CA THR A 158 17.33 -5.88 -34.04
C THR A 158 17.30 -5.66 -32.54
N LEU A 159 18.32 -4.96 -31.98
CA LEU A 159 18.38 -4.65 -30.55
C LEU A 159 17.46 -3.48 -30.16
N ARG A 160 17.08 -2.61 -31.10
CA ARG A 160 16.19 -1.46 -30.84
C ARG A 160 14.90 -1.82 -30.07
N PRO A 161 14.08 -2.81 -30.48
CA PRO A 161 12.87 -3.17 -29.75
C PRO A 161 13.13 -3.79 -28.37
N LEU A 162 14.35 -4.24 -28.08
CA LEU A 162 14.78 -4.67 -26.75
C LEU A 162 15.16 -3.46 -25.89
N LEU A 163 15.93 -2.52 -26.43
CA LEU A 163 16.30 -1.29 -25.72
C LEU A 163 15.07 -0.43 -25.38
N GLN A 164 14.13 -0.29 -26.31
CA GLN A 164 12.85 0.38 -26.04
C GLN A 164 12.06 -0.29 -24.92
N PHE A 165 12.13 -1.63 -24.82
CA PHE A 165 11.52 -2.34 -23.70
C PHE A 165 12.19 -1.98 -22.37
N ALA A 166 13.52 -1.89 -22.32
CA ALA A 166 14.21 -1.40 -21.12
C ALA A 166 13.85 0.05 -20.78
N GLU A 167 13.72 0.93 -21.77
CA GLU A 167 13.33 2.33 -21.55
C GLU A 167 11.96 2.51 -20.91
N VAL A 168 11.02 1.61 -21.17
CA VAL A 168 9.69 1.59 -20.53
C VAL A 168 9.79 1.22 -19.05
N HIS A 169 10.79 0.41 -18.66
CA HIS A 169 10.94 -0.10 -17.29
C HIS A 169 11.99 0.67 -16.46
N VAL A 170 12.85 1.45 -17.11
CA VAL A 170 13.88 2.29 -16.48
C VAL A 170 13.50 3.77 -16.63
N ALA A 171 13.20 4.42 -15.50
CA ALA A 171 12.74 5.81 -15.51
C ALA A 171 13.83 6.74 -16.08
N PRO A 172 13.49 7.84 -16.78
CA PRO A 172 14.49 8.72 -17.40
C PRO A 172 15.60 9.18 -16.46
N ALA A 173 15.28 9.46 -15.19
CA ALA A 173 16.24 9.87 -14.17
C ALA A 173 17.25 8.77 -13.78
N GLU A 174 16.90 7.49 -13.95
CA GLU A 174 17.73 6.35 -13.58
C GLU A 174 18.61 5.86 -14.75
N ARG A 175 18.29 6.23 -15.99
CA ARG A 175 18.94 5.71 -17.21
C ARG A 175 20.44 5.99 -17.24
N ALA A 176 20.87 7.19 -16.81
CA ALA A 176 22.28 7.57 -16.79
C ALA A 176 23.12 6.71 -15.83
N THR A 177 22.49 6.17 -14.78
CA THR A 177 23.15 5.36 -13.74
C THR A 177 22.85 3.88 -13.83
N THR A 178 21.95 3.47 -14.73
CA THR A 178 21.54 2.07 -14.91
C THR A 178 22.54 1.37 -15.83
N PRO A 179 23.34 0.42 -15.33
CA PRO A 179 24.28 -0.28 -16.19
C PRO A 179 23.54 -1.22 -17.14
N VAL A 180 24.07 -1.32 -18.36
CA VAL A 180 23.60 -2.24 -19.40
C VAL A 180 24.74 -3.18 -19.76
N ALA A 181 24.52 -4.48 -19.62
CA ALA A 181 25.51 -5.50 -19.97
C ALA A 181 24.95 -6.39 -21.08
N LEU A 182 25.80 -6.74 -22.05
CA LEU A 182 25.50 -7.75 -23.06
C LEU A 182 26.42 -8.94 -22.84
N PHE A 183 25.82 -10.11 -22.65
CA PHE A 183 26.53 -11.37 -22.54
C PHE A 183 26.23 -12.22 -23.76
N ALA A 184 27.29 -12.54 -24.50
CA ALA A 184 27.24 -13.51 -25.57
C ALA A 184 27.30 -14.92 -24.98
N THR A 185 26.38 -15.78 -25.38
CA THR A 185 26.42 -17.21 -25.03
C THR A 185 26.92 -18.02 -26.22
N ALA A 186 26.89 -19.35 -26.11
CA ALA A 186 27.40 -20.23 -27.14
C ALA A 186 26.78 -19.92 -28.52
N GLY A 187 27.65 -19.66 -29.50
CA GLY A 187 27.29 -19.50 -30.90
C GLY A 187 27.30 -18.08 -31.45
N LEU A 188 27.64 -17.03 -30.68
CA LEU A 188 27.95 -15.70 -31.22
C LEU A 188 29.35 -15.64 -31.84
#